data_AF-A0A3N9P6H1-F1
#
_entry.id   AF-A0A3N9P6H1-F1
#
_cell.length_a   1.000
_cell.length_b   1.000
_cell.length_c   1.000
_cell.angle_alpha   90.00
_cell.angle_beta   90.00
_cell.angle_gamma   90.00
#
_symmetry.space_group_name_H-M   'P 1'
#
loop_
_entity.id
_entity.type
_entity.pdbx_description
1 polymer ?
#
loop_
_entity_poly.entity_id
_entity_poly.type
_entity_poly.pdbx_seq_one_letter_code
_entity_poly.pdbx_strand_id
1 'polypeptide(L)'
;MGEHLISADKLIEWLDGPDAAPLWEGPEGLLKYNLVMEEIEAGTFDPTPVQLDIKPGDKVRHTNKNYGDGIVKRLSKSGERAFVTPQCAYYRLDKLIKVEGNSDVNQP
;
A
#
# COMPACT_ATOMS: atom_id res chain seq x y z
N MET A 1 6.24 -17.11 6.28
CA MET A 1 5.79 -17.32 4.88
C MET A 1 4.43 -16.64 4.81
N GLY A 2 4.35 -15.46 4.18
CA GLY A 2 3.07 -14.78 4.00
C GLY A 2 2.32 -15.45 2.87
N GLU A 3 1.12 -15.96 3.15
CA GLU A 3 0.25 -16.52 2.12
C GLU A 3 -0.22 -15.36 1.22
N HIS A 4 0.17 -15.38 -0.06
CA HIS A 4 -0.36 -14.45 -1.05
C HIS A 4 -1.85 -14.72 -1.24
N LEU A 5 -2.70 -13.71 -1.03
CA LEU A 5 -4.17 -13.85 -1.06
C LEU A 5 -4.70 -14.32 -2.42
N ILE A 6 -3.97 -14.07 -3.53
CA ILE A 6 -4.21 -14.54 -4.89
C ILE A 6 -2.85 -14.70 -5.61
N SER A 7 -2.68 -15.75 -6.43
CA SER A 7 -1.50 -15.88 -7.31
C SER A 7 -1.68 -15.02 -8.57
N ALA A 8 -0.57 -14.56 -9.16
CA ALA A 8 -0.60 -13.77 -10.40
C ALA A 8 -1.43 -14.45 -11.51
N ASP A 9 -1.28 -15.76 -11.70
CA ASP A 9 -2.04 -16.53 -12.69
C ASP A 9 -3.56 -16.48 -12.44
N LYS A 10 -3.98 -16.58 -11.17
CA LYS A 10 -5.40 -16.49 -10.80
C LYS A 10 -5.95 -15.09 -10.97
N LEU A 11 -5.10 -14.07 -10.82
CA LEU A 11 -5.49 -12.70 -11.09
C LEU A 11 -5.70 -12.49 -12.58
N ILE A 12 -4.79 -12.96 -13.44
CA ILE A 12 -4.93 -12.88 -14.89
C ILE A 12 -6.23 -13.57 -15.34
N GLU A 13 -6.48 -14.78 -14.84
CA GLU A 13 -7.72 -15.52 -15.13
C GLU A 13 -8.99 -14.73 -14.75
N TRP A 14 -8.95 -14.00 -13.64
CA TRP A 14 -10.04 -13.12 -13.24
C TRP A 14 -10.15 -11.85 -14.08
N LEU A 15 -9.01 -11.21 -14.41
CA LEU A 15 -8.95 -9.98 -15.21
C LEU A 15 -9.51 -10.20 -16.62
N ASP A 16 -9.29 -11.38 -17.20
CA ASP A 16 -9.79 -11.81 -18.51
C ASP A 16 -11.22 -12.38 -18.44
N GLY A 17 -11.77 -12.50 -17.23
CA GLY A 17 -13.09 -13.06 -16.99
C GLY A 17 -14.23 -12.13 -17.41
N PRO A 18 -15.44 -12.69 -17.67
CA PRO A 18 -16.62 -11.92 -18.04
C PRO A 18 -17.06 -10.94 -16.94
N ASP A 19 -16.71 -11.21 -15.68
CA ASP A 19 -17.03 -10.35 -14.54
C ASP A 19 -16.15 -9.08 -14.49
N ALA A 20 -14.92 -9.15 -15.01
CA ALA A 20 -13.99 -8.04 -15.05
C ALA A 20 -14.08 -7.23 -16.36
N ALA A 21 -14.55 -7.83 -17.45
CA ALA A 21 -14.70 -7.18 -18.75
C ALA A 21 -15.38 -5.78 -18.71
N PRO A 22 -16.46 -5.56 -17.93
CA PRO A 22 -17.07 -4.23 -17.81
C PRO A 22 -16.17 -3.17 -17.13
N LEU A 23 -15.20 -3.58 -16.32
CA LEU A 23 -14.27 -2.68 -15.63
C LEU A 23 -13.22 -2.07 -16.58
N TRP A 24 -12.99 -2.75 -17.70
CA TRP A 24 -12.00 -2.37 -18.71
C TRP A 24 -12.64 -1.71 -19.94
N GLU A 25 -13.95 -1.49 -19.94
CA GLU A 25 -14.64 -0.84 -21.04
C GLU A 25 -14.19 0.62 -21.23
N GLY A 26 -13.99 0.99 -22.49
CA GLY A 26 -13.55 2.32 -22.87
C GLY A 26 -12.04 2.57 -22.70
N PRO A 27 -11.56 3.73 -23.17
CA PRO A 27 -10.13 4.02 -23.24
C PRO A 27 -9.45 4.10 -21.87
N GLU A 28 -10.16 4.52 -20.83
CA GLU A 28 -9.63 4.59 -19.46
C GLU A 28 -9.56 3.21 -18.80
N GLY A 29 -10.55 2.35 -19.07
CA GLY A 29 -10.56 0.96 -18.59
C GLY A 29 -9.42 0.15 -19.20
N LEU A 30 -9.25 0.22 -20.53
CA LEU A 30 -8.15 -0.43 -21.24
C LEU A 30 -6.77 0.03 -20.75
N LEU A 31 -6.61 1.32 -20.46
CA LEU A 31 -5.35 1.83 -19.90
C LEU A 31 -5.04 1.21 -18.54
N LYS A 32 -6.04 1.09 -17.65
CA LYS A 32 -5.88 0.47 -16.33
C LYS A 32 -5.56 -1.02 -16.44
N TYR A 33 -6.23 -1.74 -17.34
CA TYR A 33 -5.92 -3.14 -17.62
C TYR A 33 -4.47 -3.32 -18.06
N ASN A 34 -4.02 -2.53 -19.03
CA ASN A 34 -2.64 -2.60 -19.54
C ASN A 34 -1.60 -2.31 -18.45
N LEU A 35 -1.84 -1.32 -17.60
CA LEU A 35 -0.93 -1.00 -16.48
C LEU A 35 -0.83 -2.15 -15.47
N VAL A 36 -1.96 -2.79 -15.13
CA VAL A 36 -1.96 -3.95 -14.22
C VAL A 36 -1.23 -5.13 -14.87
N MET A 37 -1.46 -5.39 -16.15
CA MET A 37 -0.75 -6.45 -16.89
C MET A 37 0.76 -6.20 -16.97
N GLU A 38 1.19 -4.96 -17.24
CA GLU A 38 2.61 -4.58 -17.22
C GLU A 38 3.26 -4.84 -15.86
N GLU A 39 2.59 -4.50 -14.76
CA GLU A 39 3.10 -4.78 -13.41
C GLU A 39 3.20 -6.29 -13.12
N ILE A 40 2.25 -7.09 -13.61
CA ILE A 40 2.25 -8.55 -13.46
C ILE A 40 3.39 -9.17 -14.27
N GLU A 41 3.53 -8.81 -15.54
CA GLU A 41 4.59 -9.32 -16.43
C GLU A 41 5.99 -8.91 -15.95
N ALA A 42 6.13 -7.71 -15.39
CA ALA A 42 7.37 -7.25 -14.79
C ALA A 42 7.70 -7.94 -13.45
N GLY A 43 6.81 -8.75 -12.90
CA GLY A 43 6.94 -9.38 -11.59
C GLY A 43 6.95 -8.37 -10.43
N THR A 44 6.51 -7.14 -10.68
CA THR A 44 6.42 -6.05 -9.68
C THR A 44 5.04 -5.95 -9.05
N PHE A 45 4.06 -6.68 -9.58
CA PHE A 45 2.74 -6.79 -9.00
C PHE A 45 2.83 -7.50 -7.64
N ASP A 46 2.51 -6.78 -6.57
CA ASP A 46 2.38 -7.33 -5.23
C ASP A 46 0.89 -7.60 -4.94
N PRO A 47 0.41 -8.86 -5.05
CA PRO A 47 -0.98 -9.24 -4.74
C PRO A 47 -1.33 -9.07 -3.26
N THR A 48 -0.32 -8.81 -2.44
CA THR A 48 -0.45 -8.49 -1.03
C THR A 48 -0.21 -6.99 -0.89
N PRO A 49 -1.22 -6.13 -1.13
CA PRO A 49 -1.14 -4.79 -0.58
C PRO A 49 -1.01 -4.97 0.92
N VAL A 50 0.22 -4.85 1.43
CA VAL A 50 0.46 -4.78 2.87
C VAL A 50 -0.16 -3.45 3.26
N GLN A 51 -1.45 -3.48 3.54
CA GLN A 51 -2.13 -2.40 4.21
C GLN A 51 -1.50 -2.39 5.60
N LEU A 52 -0.38 -1.67 5.71
CA LEU A 52 0.35 -1.55 6.95
C LEU A 52 -0.67 -1.11 7.99
N ASP A 53 -0.82 -1.90 9.05
CA ASP A 53 -1.70 -1.60 10.19
C ASP A 53 -1.12 -0.39 10.94
N ILE A 54 -1.24 0.76 10.29
CA ILE A 54 -0.78 2.07 10.72
C ILE A 54 -1.94 2.69 11.48
N LYS A 55 -1.75 2.84 12.79
CA LYS A 55 -2.72 3.43 13.69
C LYS A 55 -2.20 4.75 14.28
N PRO A 56 -3.09 5.62 14.75
CA PRO A 56 -2.70 6.77 15.56
C PRO A 56 -1.77 6.37 16.71
N GLY A 57 -0.66 7.09 16.87
CA GLY A 57 0.41 6.79 17.82
C GLY A 57 1.62 6.09 17.21
N ASP A 58 1.48 5.44 16.04
CA ASP A 58 2.60 4.76 15.40
C ASP A 58 3.67 5.74 14.92
N LYS A 59 4.93 5.36 15.14
CA LYS A 59 6.07 6.01 14.51
C LYS A 59 6.22 5.45 13.09
N VAL A 60 6.26 6.34 12.12
CA VAL A 60 6.35 6.00 10.70
C VAL A 60 7.48 6.78 10.03
N ARG A 61 8.05 6.18 8.98
CA ARG A 61 9.03 6.79 8.09
C ARG A 61 8.43 6.86 6.71
N HIS A 62 8.56 8.01 6.05
CA HIS A 62 8.16 8.12 4.66
C HIS A 62 9.21 7.41 3.76
N THR A 63 8.74 6.67 2.75
CA THR A 63 9.59 5.95 1.79
C THR A 63 10.58 6.88 1.07
N ASN A 64 10.15 8.08 0.72
CA ASN A 64 11.04 9.14 0.26
C ASN A 64 11.77 9.80 1.45
N LYS A 65 13.10 9.68 1.45
CA LYS A 65 14.03 10.14 2.48
C LYS A 65 13.94 11.64 2.80
N ASN A 66 13.43 12.46 1.88
CA ASN A 66 13.32 13.91 2.05
C ASN A 66 12.25 14.33 3.08
N TYR A 67 11.29 13.44 3.39
CA TYR A 67 10.19 13.76 4.30
C TYR A 67 10.43 13.33 5.75
N GLY A 68 11.42 12.46 5.98
CA GLY A 68 11.85 12.04 7.31
C GLY A 68 10.86 11.15 8.08
N ASP A 69 11.09 11.08 9.39
CA ASP A 69 10.31 10.30 10.34
C ASP A 69 9.23 11.17 11.00
N GLY A 70 8.15 10.54 11.44
CA GLY A 70 7.09 11.21 12.18
C GLY A 70 6.17 10.25 12.93
N ILE A 71 5.15 10.83 13.57
CA ILE A 71 4.15 10.12 14.37
C ILE A 71 2.78 10.35 13.75
N VAL A 72 2.03 9.27 13.54
CA VAL A 72 0.65 9.34 13.06
C VAL A 72 -0.25 9.87 14.16
N LYS A 73 -1.00 10.94 13.89
CA LYS A 73 -2.00 11.48 14.83
C LYS A 73 -3.40 11.01 14.54
N ARG A 74 -3.74 10.82 13.26
CA ARG A 74 -5.07 10.39 12.81
C ARG A 74 -5.02 9.87 11.38
N LEU A 75 -6.00 9.07 11.01
CA LEU A 75 -6.25 8.63 9.63
C LEU A 75 -7.28 9.55 8.96
N SER A 76 -7.23 9.64 7.63
CA SER A 76 -8.28 10.30 6.84
C SER A 76 -9.59 9.51 6.93
N LYS A 77 -10.72 10.16 6.60
CA LYS A 77 -12.03 9.49 6.55
C LYS A 77 -12.06 8.32 5.56
N SER A 78 -11.27 8.38 4.48
CA SER A 78 -11.15 7.28 3.51
C SER A 78 -10.30 6.11 4.02
N GLY A 79 -9.52 6.30 5.09
CA GLY A 79 -8.57 5.30 5.57
C GLY A 79 -7.30 5.16 4.71
N GLU A 80 -7.15 5.92 3.63
CA GLU A 80 -6.01 5.77 2.69
C GLU A 80 -4.81 6.67 3.04
N ARG A 81 -5.00 7.64 3.96
CA ARG A 81 -3.97 8.60 4.34
C ARG A 81 -3.84 8.75 5.85
N ALA A 82 -2.64 9.01 6.32
CA ALA A 82 -2.33 9.32 7.72
C ALA A 82 -1.82 10.77 7.85
N PHE A 83 -2.29 11.49 8.87
CA PHE A 83 -1.74 12.78 9.27
C PHE A 83 -0.54 12.56 10.18
N VAL A 84 0.63 13.04 9.78
CA VAL A 84 1.91 12.78 10.44
C VAL A 84 2.52 14.08 10.98
N THR A 85 3.02 14.04 12.21
CA THR A 85 3.74 15.13 12.89
C THR A 85 5.22 14.77 13.06
N PRO A 86 6.16 15.74 13.00
CA PRO A 86 5.97 17.20 13.05
C PRO A 86 5.63 17.87 11.71
N GLN A 87 5.69 17.15 10.59
CA GLN A 87 5.50 17.70 9.24
C GLN A 87 4.09 18.26 9.00
N CYS A 88 3.12 17.90 9.85
CA CYS A 88 1.74 18.36 9.81
C CYS A 88 1.08 18.17 8.43
N ALA A 89 1.36 17.04 7.79
CA ALA A 89 0.91 16.71 6.44
C ALA A 89 0.21 15.35 6.40
N TYR A 90 -0.65 15.16 5.40
CA TYR A 90 -1.25 13.86 5.09
C TYR A 90 -0.40 13.12 4.07
N TYR A 91 -0.01 11.89 4.40
CA TYR A 91 0.70 10.98 3.51
C TYR A 91 -0.14 9.75 3.22
N ARG A 92 -0.01 9.18 2.02
CA ARG A 92 -0.67 7.91 1.69
C ARG A 92 -0.04 6.78 2.50
N LEU A 93 -0.85 5.82 2.95
CA LEU A 93 -0.38 4.71 3.77
C LEU A 93 0.67 3.84 3.05
N ASP A 94 0.54 3.64 1.74
CA ASP A 94 1.51 2.90 0.91
C ASP A 94 2.89 3.59 0.79
N LYS A 95 2.99 4.84 1.25
CA LYS A 95 4.25 5.60 1.27
C LYS A 95 4.86 5.72 2.66
N LEU A 96 4.22 5.13 3.66
CA LEU A 96 4.69 5.13 5.05
C LEU A 96 5.15 3.73 5.42
N ILE A 97 6.22 3.63 6.20
CA ILE A 97 6.72 2.38 6.77
C ILE A 97 6.71 2.54 8.28
N LYS A 98 6.13 1.57 9.00
CA LYS A 98 6.14 1.57 10.46
C LYS A 98 7.58 1.36 10.95
N VAL A 99 8.03 2.24 11.83
CA VAL A 99 9.32 2.12 12.50
C VAL A 99 9.03 1.52 13.86
N GLU A 100 9.23 0.22 14.02
CA GLU A 100 9.15 -0.39 15.36
C GLU A 100 10.18 0.30 16.25
N GLY A 101 9.70 0.84 17.37
CA GLY A 101 10.61 1.27 18.42
C GLY A 101 11.30 0.02 18.92
N ASN A 102 12.62 -0.05 18.79
CA ASN A 102 13.44 -1.00 19.52
C ASN A 102 13.08 -0.80 21.00
N SER A 103 12.28 -1.71 21.55
CA SER A 103 12.09 -1.83 22.99
C SER A 103 13.37 -2.48 23.50
N ASP A 104 14.46 -1.72 23.56
CA ASP A 104 15.58 -2.05 24.44
C ASP A 104 15.09 -1.91 25.88
N VAL A 105 14.40 -2.96 26.33
CA VAL A 105 14.06 -3.19 27.73
C VAL A 105 14.79 -4.47 28.13
N ASN A 106 16.07 -4.31 28.52
CA ASN A 106 16.65 -5.02 29.67
C ASN A 106 18.09 -4.54 29.93
N GLN A 107 18.22 -3.56 30.80
CA GLN A 107 19.28 -3.56 31.81
C GLN A 107 18.59 -3.32 33.16
N PRO A 108 18.54 -4.36 33.99
CA PRO A 108 19.19 -4.28 35.30
C PRO A 108 20.49 -5.09 35.36
#